data_AF-A0AAU3Y4G5-F1
#
_entry.id   AF-A0AAU3Y4G5-F1
#
_cell.length_a   1.000
_cell.length_b   1.000
_cell.length_c   1.000
_cell.angle_alpha   90.00
_cell.angle_beta   90.00
_cell.angle_gamma   90.00
#
_symmetry.space_group_name_H-M   'P 1'
#
loop_
_entity.id
_entity.type
_entity.pdbx_description
1 polymer ?
#
loop_
_entity_poly.entity_id
_entity_poly.type
_entity_poly.pdbx_seq_one_letter_code
_entity_poly.pdbx_strand_id
1 'polypeptide(L)'
;MGSAALLAVGQAATPAASAAAPQTATFGYTGSGQGFVVPAGVCRLQVVADGAQGGSVAPSTGGLGGQVSAQLTVEPGNVFRVQVGGQGGSTTGGYNGGGSGGAGTGRPDGGGGGGASSVLRSGSPLIIAGGGGGAAGWLPDVNGGNGGRDGTDGGDDGAAVGAARGGQAGGKGAAGGQGGTVINNSPTLAGEDGEAGTPDSGGAGGAGNADIAPSGTTGGAGGGGGGGGAIGGGGGGGGGGANSGGGGGGGSSIGPTGSTFSDGARSGNGQITFSYTPGEGCSSPSPTNSTPTASPTNATPTPTSTSTPPSPGPTTSVPTGGPSGGQLADTGSSSARPLLFGAGLLTALGLAITLVRAGHRRATSRGRRD
;
A
#
# COMPACT_ATOMS: atom_id res chain seq x y z
N MET A 1 -1.91 55.97 71.28
CA MET A 1 -1.50 56.08 69.87
C MET A 1 -0.58 54.90 69.55
N GLY A 2 -1.08 53.87 68.86
CA GLY A 2 -0.28 52.69 68.49
C GLY A 2 -0.49 52.37 67.02
N SER A 3 0.49 52.71 66.18
CA SER A 3 0.39 52.53 64.73
C SER A 3 0.79 51.11 64.34
N ALA A 4 -0.18 50.29 63.94
CA ALA A 4 0.09 48.98 63.34
C ALA A 4 0.61 49.16 61.90
N ALA A 5 1.84 48.73 61.62
CA ALA A 5 2.39 48.73 60.28
C ALA A 5 1.87 47.52 59.50
N LEU A 6 1.08 47.75 58.45
CA LEU A 6 0.66 46.70 57.51
C LEU A 6 1.82 46.33 56.60
N LEU A 7 2.41 45.14 56.79
CA LEU A 7 3.33 44.57 55.80
C LEU A 7 2.51 44.04 54.61
N ALA A 8 2.51 44.80 53.51
CA ALA A 8 1.97 44.33 52.24
C ALA A 8 2.90 43.25 51.65
N VAL A 9 2.53 41.98 51.78
CA VAL A 9 3.25 40.88 51.14
C VAL A 9 2.97 40.94 49.64
N GLY A 10 3.97 41.34 48.86
CA GLY A 10 3.89 41.38 47.40
C GLY A 10 3.69 39.97 46.83
N GLN A 11 2.54 39.72 46.22
CA GLN A 11 2.31 38.48 45.49
C GLN A 11 3.20 38.45 44.25
N ALA A 12 4.24 37.62 44.27
CA ALA A 12 5.05 37.34 43.10
C ALA A 12 4.18 36.59 42.09
N ALA A 13 3.74 37.28 41.03
CA ALA A 13 3.00 36.66 39.95
C ALA A 13 3.88 35.61 39.28
N THR A 14 3.53 34.33 39.45
CA THR A 14 4.16 33.25 38.70
C THR A 14 3.93 33.49 37.20
N PRO A 15 4.97 33.51 36.35
CA PRO A 15 4.78 33.69 34.92
C PRO A 15 3.91 32.53 34.40
N ALA A 16 2.75 32.87 33.84
CA ALA A 16 1.90 31.87 33.20
C ALA A 16 2.70 31.17 32.11
N ALA A 17 2.80 29.84 32.19
CA ALA A 17 3.53 29.06 31.20
C ALA A 17 2.91 29.33 29.82
N SER A 18 3.71 29.84 28.88
CA SER A 18 3.24 30.08 27.52
C SER A 18 2.88 28.74 26.90
N ALA A 19 1.58 28.50 26.71
CA ALA A 19 1.09 27.32 26.02
C ALA A 19 1.70 27.29 24.61
N ALA A 20 2.33 26.17 24.25
CA ALA A 20 3.01 26.07 22.97
C ALA A 20 1.99 26.22 21.82
N ALA A 21 2.40 26.86 20.73
CA ALA A 21 1.59 26.92 19.54
C ALA A 21 1.47 25.51 18.90
N PRO A 22 0.30 25.14 18.34
CA PRO A 22 0.17 23.95 17.51
C PRO A 22 1.17 23.97 16.34
N GLN A 23 1.79 22.82 16.08
CA GLN A 23 2.78 22.64 15.02
C GLN A 23 2.32 21.55 14.05
N THR A 24 2.83 21.59 12.82
CA THR A 24 2.57 20.58 11.79
C THR A 24 3.86 20.12 11.11
N ALA A 25 3.86 18.86 10.66
CA ALA A 25 4.91 18.27 9.83
C ALA A 25 4.25 17.49 8.69
N THR A 26 4.42 17.96 7.46
CA THR A 26 3.79 17.40 6.25
C THR A 26 4.81 16.73 5.35
N PHE A 27 4.48 15.51 4.93
CA PHE A 27 5.27 14.64 4.06
C PHE A 27 4.53 14.47 2.73
N GLY A 28 5.20 14.79 1.62
CA GLY A 28 4.73 14.54 0.26
C GLY A 28 5.47 13.38 -0.40
N TYR A 29 5.02 12.96 -1.58
CA TYR A 29 5.62 11.85 -2.33
C TYR A 29 7.10 12.08 -2.69
N THR A 30 7.93 11.06 -2.43
CA THR A 30 9.39 11.06 -2.68
C THR A 30 9.91 9.78 -3.34
N GLY A 31 9.04 8.84 -3.74
CA GLY A 31 9.45 7.52 -4.27
C GLY A 31 10.13 6.59 -3.25
N SER A 32 10.17 6.96 -1.97
CA SER A 32 10.88 6.21 -0.93
C SER A 32 10.21 6.38 0.45
N GLY A 33 10.85 5.90 1.51
CA GLY A 33 10.36 6.03 2.89
C GLY A 33 11.08 7.14 3.64
N GLN A 34 10.33 8.03 4.27
CA GLN A 34 10.82 9.13 5.10
C GLN A 34 10.67 8.81 6.59
N GLY A 35 11.37 9.57 7.45
CA GLY A 35 11.30 9.41 8.90
C GLY A 35 10.61 10.61 9.58
N PHE A 36 9.78 10.33 10.59
CA PHE A 36 9.29 11.32 11.55
C PHE A 36 9.69 10.88 12.96
N VAL A 37 10.26 11.80 13.74
CA VAL A 37 10.61 11.58 15.16
C VAL A 37 9.74 12.49 16.01
N VAL A 38 9.06 11.92 17.00
CA VAL A 38 8.17 12.67 17.90
C VAL A 38 8.99 13.68 18.73
N PRO A 39 8.68 14.99 18.67
CA PRO A 39 9.43 16.00 19.39
C PRO A 39 9.38 15.86 20.92
N ALA A 40 10.32 16.51 21.60
CA ALA A 40 10.34 16.61 23.05
C ALA A 40 9.01 17.20 23.59
N GLY A 41 8.45 16.57 24.62
CA GLY A 41 7.20 17.02 25.24
C GLY A 41 5.93 16.78 24.43
N VAL A 42 5.97 16.01 23.33
CA VAL A 42 4.77 15.62 22.57
C VAL A 42 4.37 14.18 22.95
N CYS A 43 3.21 14.02 23.59
CA CYS A 43 2.65 12.70 23.93
C CYS A 43 1.42 12.33 23.08
N ARG A 44 1.00 13.20 22.15
CA ARG A 44 -0.17 13.01 21.29
C ARG A 44 0.05 13.58 19.90
N LEU A 45 -0.32 12.81 18.88
CA LEU A 45 -0.35 13.26 17.47
C LEU A 45 -1.78 13.16 16.93
N GLN A 46 -2.23 14.18 16.23
CA GLN A 46 -3.22 14.01 15.17
C GLN A 46 -2.47 13.64 13.89
N VAL A 47 -2.90 12.59 13.20
CA VAL A 47 -2.38 12.19 11.90
C VAL A 47 -3.51 12.27 10.88
N VAL A 48 -3.21 12.80 9.70
CA VAL A 48 -4.04 12.67 8.50
C VAL A 48 -3.15 12.05 7.43
N ALA A 49 -3.60 10.94 6.85
CA ALA A 49 -2.92 10.23 5.78
C ALA A 49 -3.86 10.10 4.58
N ASP A 50 -3.40 10.55 3.42
CA ASP A 50 -4.11 10.54 2.16
C ASP A 50 -3.40 9.62 1.16
N GLY A 51 -4.08 8.59 0.66
CA GLY A 51 -3.60 7.76 -0.46
C GLY A 51 -3.49 8.58 -1.76
N ALA A 52 -2.87 8.01 -2.79
CA ALA A 52 -2.76 8.68 -4.09
C ALA A 52 -3.91 8.34 -5.04
N GLN A 53 -4.18 9.23 -6.02
CA GLN A 53 -5.13 8.90 -7.07
C GLN A 53 -4.56 7.89 -8.09
N GLY A 54 -5.44 7.19 -8.79
CA GLY A 54 -5.11 6.43 -9.99
C GLY A 54 -4.76 7.32 -11.19
N GLY A 55 -4.24 6.68 -12.22
CA GLY A 55 -4.00 7.26 -13.55
C GLY A 55 -5.31 7.46 -14.30
N SER A 56 -5.44 8.62 -14.93
CA SER A 56 -6.57 8.98 -15.80
C SER A 56 -6.23 8.71 -17.26
N VAL A 57 -7.20 8.24 -18.05
CA VAL A 57 -7.09 8.02 -19.50
C VAL A 57 -8.28 8.71 -20.14
N ALA A 58 -8.05 9.92 -20.66
CA ALA A 58 -9.13 10.86 -20.99
C ALA A 58 -10.19 10.27 -21.96
N PRO A 59 -11.49 10.43 -21.66
CA PRO A 59 -12.05 11.31 -20.62
C PRO A 59 -12.06 10.70 -19.21
N SER A 60 -12.00 9.38 -19.09
CA SER A 60 -12.06 8.60 -17.86
C SER A 60 -10.99 9.01 -16.83
N THR A 61 -11.38 9.16 -15.57
CA THR A 61 -10.51 9.56 -14.47
C THR A 61 -10.11 8.40 -13.58
N GLY A 62 -8.86 8.41 -13.10
CA GLY A 62 -8.44 7.51 -12.04
C GLY A 62 -9.15 7.87 -10.73
N GLY A 63 -9.53 6.86 -9.95
CA GLY A 63 -10.17 7.05 -8.66
C GLY A 63 -9.28 7.85 -7.71
N LEU A 64 -9.90 8.65 -6.86
CA LEU A 64 -9.20 9.47 -5.87
C LEU A 64 -8.71 8.61 -4.70
N GLY A 65 -7.60 9.01 -4.08
CA GLY A 65 -7.08 8.34 -2.88
C GLY A 65 -7.97 8.55 -1.66
N GLY A 66 -8.08 7.54 -0.81
CA GLY A 66 -8.81 7.62 0.45
C GLY A 66 -8.02 8.37 1.52
N GLN A 67 -8.72 8.86 2.55
CA GLN A 67 -8.12 9.50 3.72
C GLN A 67 -8.39 8.67 4.99
N VAL A 68 -7.38 8.57 5.85
CA VAL A 68 -7.50 8.13 7.24
C VAL A 68 -7.08 9.27 8.16
N SER A 69 -7.93 9.61 9.12
CA SER A 69 -7.63 10.58 10.18
C SER A 69 -7.65 9.88 11.53
N ALA A 70 -6.54 9.94 12.26
CA ALA A 70 -6.30 9.12 13.45
C ALA A 70 -5.59 9.90 14.56
N GLN A 71 -5.93 9.61 15.81
CA GLN A 71 -5.29 10.21 16.99
C GLN A 71 -4.42 9.17 17.69
N LEU A 72 -3.12 9.45 17.78
CA LEU A 72 -2.11 8.54 18.31
C LEU A 72 -1.58 9.03 19.66
N THR A 73 -1.66 8.19 20.67
CA THR A 73 -0.77 8.30 21.85
C THR A 73 0.64 7.87 21.44
N VAL A 74 1.62 8.65 21.88
CA VAL A 74 3.04 8.49 21.58
C VAL A 74 3.90 8.88 22.78
N GLU A 75 5.18 8.53 22.74
CA GLU A 75 6.19 9.06 23.66
C GLU A 75 7.18 9.94 22.88
N PRO A 76 7.75 10.99 23.49
CA PRO A 76 8.85 11.75 22.90
C PRO A 76 9.99 10.84 22.43
N GLY A 77 10.50 11.09 21.22
CA GLY A 77 11.53 10.26 20.60
C GLY A 77 11.04 8.97 19.92
N ASN A 78 9.74 8.65 19.98
CA ASN A 78 9.16 7.61 19.11
C ASN A 78 9.48 7.91 17.63
N VAL A 79 9.87 6.88 16.87
CA VAL A 79 10.19 7.01 15.44
C VAL A 79 9.12 6.32 14.59
N PHE A 80 8.61 7.05 13.61
CA PHE A 80 7.72 6.54 12.58
C PHE A 80 8.42 6.54 11.22
N ARG A 81 8.16 5.50 10.42
CA ARG A 81 8.48 5.49 8.99
C ARG A 81 7.23 5.86 8.20
N VAL A 82 7.38 6.80 7.28
CA VAL A 82 6.33 7.41 6.48
C VAL A 82 6.56 7.00 5.03
N GLN A 83 5.58 6.36 4.40
CA GLN A 83 5.59 6.09 2.96
C GLN A 83 4.38 6.81 2.38
N VAL A 84 4.62 7.74 1.47
CA VAL A 84 3.54 8.50 0.81
C VAL A 84 3.29 7.88 -0.56
N GLY A 85 2.03 7.60 -0.88
CA GLY A 85 1.64 6.98 -2.14
C GLY A 85 1.99 7.85 -3.36
N GLY A 86 2.53 7.20 -4.40
CA GLY A 86 2.68 7.82 -5.72
C GLY A 86 1.39 7.71 -6.52
N GLN A 87 1.05 8.75 -7.29
CA GLN A 87 -0.04 8.72 -8.26
C GLN A 87 0.19 7.64 -9.33
N GLY A 88 -0.90 6.99 -9.77
CA GLY A 88 -0.87 6.08 -10.91
C GLY A 88 -0.56 6.80 -12.22
N GLY A 89 0.33 6.22 -13.04
CA GLY A 89 0.68 6.73 -14.36
C GLY A 89 -0.30 6.28 -15.44
N SER A 90 0.01 6.60 -16.70
CA SER A 90 -0.81 6.21 -17.86
C SER A 90 -0.98 4.69 -18.03
N THR A 91 -0.05 3.90 -17.48
CA THR A 91 -0.11 2.43 -17.37
C THR A 91 0.60 1.94 -16.10
N THR A 92 1.75 2.52 -15.78
CA THR A 92 2.54 2.19 -14.59
C THR A 92 1.76 2.44 -13.30
N GLY A 93 1.68 1.44 -12.43
CA GLY A 93 1.12 1.57 -11.08
C GLY A 93 1.91 2.55 -10.19
N GLY A 94 1.20 3.23 -9.30
CA GLY A 94 1.74 4.20 -8.36
C GLY A 94 2.60 3.55 -7.26
N TYR A 95 3.70 4.22 -6.88
CA TYR A 95 4.58 3.75 -5.81
C TYR A 95 3.82 3.46 -4.52
N ASN A 96 4.19 2.36 -3.85
CA ASN A 96 3.53 1.81 -2.67
C ASN A 96 2.17 1.14 -2.98
N GLY A 97 2.16 0.24 -3.97
CA GLY A 97 1.11 -0.76 -4.15
C GLY A 97 0.10 -0.54 -5.27
N GLY A 98 0.23 0.49 -6.12
CA GLY A 98 -0.63 0.61 -7.30
C GLY A 98 -0.37 -0.50 -8.31
N GLY A 99 -1.42 -1.17 -8.80
CA GLY A 99 -1.34 -2.14 -9.90
C GLY A 99 -1.15 -1.45 -11.24
N SER A 100 -0.57 -2.14 -12.22
CA SER A 100 -0.46 -1.63 -13.60
C SER A 100 -1.81 -1.70 -14.33
N GLY A 101 -2.11 -0.72 -15.17
CA GLY A 101 -3.19 -0.84 -16.14
C GLY A 101 -2.82 -1.79 -17.28
N GLY A 102 -3.83 -2.42 -17.87
CA GLY A 102 -3.68 -3.37 -18.97
C GLY A 102 -3.33 -2.69 -20.29
N ALA A 103 -2.69 -3.43 -21.19
CA ALA A 103 -2.34 -2.94 -22.51
C ALA A 103 -3.59 -2.80 -23.40
N GLY A 104 -3.67 -1.70 -24.14
CA GLY A 104 -4.65 -1.49 -25.20
C GLY A 104 -4.13 -1.99 -26.53
N THR A 105 -5.02 -2.46 -27.41
CA THR A 105 -4.67 -2.92 -28.75
C THR A 105 -5.46 -2.13 -29.79
N GLY A 106 -4.78 -1.28 -30.57
CA GLY A 106 -5.43 -0.30 -31.45
C GLY A 106 -6.25 0.77 -30.73
N ARG A 107 -6.16 0.82 -29.39
CA ARG A 107 -6.94 1.65 -28.46
C ARG A 107 -6.06 2.04 -27.26
N PRO A 108 -6.47 3.00 -26.42
CA PRO A 108 -5.72 3.36 -25.22
C PRO A 108 -5.53 2.17 -24.26
N ASP A 109 -4.38 2.17 -23.61
CA ASP A 109 -4.13 1.36 -22.41
C ASP A 109 -5.04 1.81 -21.25
N GLY A 110 -5.15 0.98 -20.22
CA GLY A 110 -5.77 1.37 -18.95
C GLY A 110 -4.79 2.12 -18.05
N GLY A 111 -5.30 3.00 -17.19
CA GLY A 111 -4.50 3.74 -16.22
C GLY A 111 -3.96 2.83 -15.12
N GLY A 112 -2.77 3.15 -14.59
CA GLY A 112 -2.25 2.48 -13.39
C GLY A 112 -3.02 2.88 -12.13
N GLY A 113 -3.15 1.98 -11.15
CA GLY A 113 -3.70 2.29 -9.84
C GLY A 113 -2.79 3.23 -9.03
N GLY A 114 -3.37 4.00 -8.13
CA GLY A 114 -2.66 4.86 -7.18
C GLY A 114 -2.10 4.06 -6.01
N GLY A 115 -0.95 4.49 -5.48
CA GLY A 115 -0.33 3.87 -4.32
C GLY A 115 -0.95 4.30 -2.98
N ALA A 116 -0.84 3.44 -1.98
CA ALA A 116 -1.25 3.72 -0.61
C ALA A 116 -0.28 4.65 0.12
N SER A 117 -0.78 5.43 1.07
CA SER A 117 0.04 6.18 2.03
C SER A 117 0.00 5.50 3.39
N SER A 118 1.15 5.13 3.95
CA SER A 118 1.24 4.38 5.20
C SER A 118 2.16 5.01 6.25
N VAL A 119 1.74 4.92 7.51
CA VAL A 119 2.54 5.29 8.70
C VAL A 119 2.84 4.01 9.48
N LEU A 120 4.14 3.69 9.62
CA LEU A 120 4.63 2.49 10.26
C LEU A 120 5.32 2.83 11.58
N ARG A 121 5.11 2.01 12.61
CA ARG A 121 5.85 2.06 13.90
C ARG A 121 6.59 0.73 14.07
N SER A 122 7.89 0.78 14.29
CA SER A 122 8.76 -0.42 14.43
C SER A 122 8.67 -1.44 13.28
N GLY A 123 8.32 -0.99 12.07
CA GLY A 123 8.15 -1.84 10.88
C GLY A 123 6.73 -2.35 10.61
N SER A 124 5.82 -2.27 11.59
CA SER A 124 4.41 -2.63 11.39
C SER A 124 3.58 -1.42 10.93
N PRO A 125 2.66 -1.57 9.97
CA PRO A 125 1.72 -0.51 9.61
C PRO A 125 0.76 -0.22 10.76
N LEU A 126 0.59 1.07 11.08
CA LEU A 126 -0.38 1.58 12.06
C LEU A 126 -1.53 2.30 11.36
N ILE A 127 -1.24 2.96 10.24
CA ILE A 127 -2.22 3.59 9.35
C ILE A 127 -1.82 3.21 7.92
N ILE A 128 -2.81 2.84 7.09
CA ILE A 128 -2.70 2.75 5.63
C ILE A 128 -3.93 3.46 5.05
N ALA A 129 -3.72 4.47 4.22
CA ALA A 129 -4.75 5.13 3.44
C ALA A 129 -4.64 4.65 1.98
N GLY A 130 -5.67 3.96 1.50
CA GLY A 130 -5.69 3.30 0.20
C GLY A 130 -5.66 4.29 -0.98
N GLY A 131 -4.94 3.94 -2.03
CA GLY A 131 -4.99 4.64 -3.31
C GLY A 131 -6.22 4.25 -4.13
N GLY A 132 -6.63 5.11 -5.05
CA GLY A 132 -7.70 4.81 -6.00
C GLY A 132 -7.23 3.96 -7.19
N GLY A 133 -8.12 3.18 -7.80
CA GLY A 133 -7.82 2.43 -9.01
C GLY A 133 -7.66 3.33 -10.24
N GLY A 134 -7.00 2.81 -11.28
CA GLY A 134 -6.84 3.50 -12.56
C GLY A 134 -8.12 3.52 -13.39
N ALA A 135 -8.23 4.51 -14.28
CA ALA A 135 -9.25 4.57 -15.31
C ALA A 135 -9.14 3.40 -16.29
N ALA A 136 -10.25 3.01 -16.92
CA ALA A 136 -10.18 2.22 -18.15
C ALA A 136 -9.73 3.07 -19.34
N GLY A 137 -9.24 2.42 -20.39
CA GLY A 137 -9.03 3.06 -21.68
C GLY A 137 -10.34 3.24 -22.48
N TRP A 138 -10.43 4.35 -23.22
CA TRP A 138 -11.51 4.70 -24.17
C TRP A 138 -12.85 5.15 -23.55
N LEU A 139 -13.95 5.02 -24.29
CA LEU A 139 -15.29 5.59 -24.05
C LEU A 139 -16.37 4.49 -23.90
N PRO A 140 -17.44 4.68 -23.11
CA PRO A 140 -17.78 5.83 -22.25
C PRO A 140 -16.84 6.02 -21.05
N ASP A 141 -17.14 7.02 -20.21
CA ASP A 141 -16.31 7.47 -19.08
C ASP A 141 -16.27 6.43 -17.93
N VAL A 142 -15.43 5.39 -18.08
CA VAL A 142 -15.26 4.31 -17.11
C VAL A 142 -14.12 4.64 -16.12
N ASN A 143 -14.51 5.30 -15.03
CA ASN A 143 -13.60 5.76 -13.98
C ASN A 143 -13.06 4.62 -13.10
N GLY A 144 -11.89 4.85 -12.51
CA GLY A 144 -11.34 3.99 -11.45
C GLY A 144 -12.05 4.20 -10.10
N GLY A 145 -12.06 3.16 -9.28
CA GLY A 145 -12.68 3.17 -7.96
C GLY A 145 -11.88 3.98 -6.93
N ASN A 146 -12.56 4.71 -6.06
CA ASN A 146 -11.91 5.51 -5.03
C ASN A 146 -11.26 4.62 -3.97
N GLY A 147 -10.04 4.97 -3.55
CA GLY A 147 -9.46 4.46 -2.31
C GLY A 147 -10.30 4.92 -1.12
N GLY A 148 -10.41 4.11 -0.09
CA GLY A 148 -11.38 4.34 0.98
C GLY A 148 -11.25 3.39 2.14
N ARG A 149 -12.20 3.38 3.09
CA ARG A 149 -12.21 2.40 4.20
C ARG A 149 -12.18 0.99 3.65
N ASP A 150 -13.21 0.65 2.87
CA ASP A 150 -13.28 -0.57 2.09
C ASP A 150 -12.83 -0.32 0.63
N GLY A 151 -12.89 0.95 0.20
CA GLY A 151 -12.72 1.39 -1.19
C GLY A 151 -14.01 1.24 -2.00
N THR A 152 -14.05 1.80 -3.21
CA THR A 152 -15.12 1.52 -4.18
C THR A 152 -14.61 0.65 -5.32
N ASP A 153 -15.53 -0.04 -5.99
CA ASP A 153 -15.20 -0.77 -7.22
C ASP A 153 -14.87 0.22 -8.33
N GLY A 154 -14.17 -0.24 -9.37
CA GLY A 154 -14.06 0.48 -10.63
C GLY A 154 -15.37 0.46 -11.42
N GLY A 155 -15.50 1.34 -12.41
CA GLY A 155 -16.65 1.33 -13.31
C GLY A 155 -16.68 0.11 -14.23
N ASP A 156 -17.89 -0.33 -14.61
CA ASP A 156 -18.13 -1.26 -15.71
C ASP A 156 -18.34 -0.48 -17.03
N ASP A 157 -18.01 -1.08 -18.17
CA ASP A 157 -18.33 -0.58 -19.53
C ASP A 157 -19.82 -0.75 -19.90
N GLY A 158 -20.70 -0.78 -18.89
CA GLY A 158 -22.13 -1.03 -19.02
C GLY A 158 -22.50 -2.51 -19.25
N ALA A 159 -23.66 -2.74 -19.85
CA ALA A 159 -24.27 -4.05 -20.03
C ALA A 159 -24.33 -4.52 -21.51
N ALA A 160 -23.51 -3.90 -22.38
CA ALA A 160 -23.44 -4.25 -23.79
C ALA A 160 -22.68 -5.58 -24.01
N VAL A 161 -22.90 -6.22 -25.17
CA VAL A 161 -22.15 -7.42 -25.56
C VAL A 161 -20.69 -7.01 -25.82
N GLY A 162 -19.80 -7.44 -24.93
CA GLY A 162 -18.37 -7.11 -24.96
C GLY A 162 -17.91 -5.99 -24.03
N ALA A 163 -18.81 -5.43 -23.22
CA ALA A 163 -18.44 -4.60 -22.07
C ALA A 163 -17.56 -5.39 -21.09
N ALA A 164 -16.47 -4.77 -20.63
CA ALA A 164 -15.62 -5.27 -19.55
C ALA A 164 -16.13 -4.79 -18.17
N ARG A 165 -15.80 -5.53 -17.11
CA ARG A 165 -16.19 -5.18 -15.73
C ARG A 165 -15.09 -4.48 -14.95
N GLY A 166 -15.49 -3.62 -14.02
CA GLY A 166 -14.61 -3.01 -13.04
C GLY A 166 -14.07 -4.02 -12.00
N GLY A 167 -12.85 -3.76 -11.53
CA GLY A 167 -12.25 -4.50 -10.41
C GLY A 167 -12.93 -4.17 -9.08
N GLN A 168 -13.07 -5.17 -8.21
CA GLN A 168 -13.70 -4.98 -6.90
C GLN A 168 -12.79 -4.23 -5.93
N ALA A 169 -13.39 -3.48 -5.02
CA ALA A 169 -12.69 -2.80 -3.94
C ALA A 169 -11.91 -3.78 -3.03
N GLY A 170 -10.80 -3.31 -2.45
CA GLY A 170 -9.97 -4.11 -1.55
C GLY A 170 -10.74 -4.70 -0.37
N GLY A 171 -11.66 -3.93 0.23
CA GLY A 171 -12.51 -4.37 1.34
C GLY A 171 -13.62 -5.36 0.95
N LYS A 172 -13.85 -5.60 -0.35
CA LYS A 172 -14.76 -6.63 -0.87
C LYS A 172 -14.05 -7.92 -1.28
N GLY A 173 -12.77 -8.07 -0.92
CA GLY A 173 -11.96 -9.23 -1.30
C GLY A 173 -11.25 -9.08 -2.65
N ALA A 174 -11.17 -7.86 -3.18
CA ALA A 174 -10.21 -7.48 -4.23
C ALA A 174 -10.26 -8.24 -5.57
N ALA A 175 -11.34 -8.98 -5.87
CA ALA A 175 -11.46 -9.75 -7.10
C ALA A 175 -11.32 -8.86 -8.35
N GLY A 176 -10.57 -9.33 -9.34
CA GLY A 176 -10.43 -8.66 -10.63
C GLY A 176 -11.74 -8.64 -11.44
N GLY A 177 -11.86 -7.64 -12.31
CA GLY A 177 -12.99 -7.48 -13.22
C GLY A 177 -12.90 -8.41 -14.42
N GLN A 178 -14.03 -8.98 -14.83
CA GLN A 178 -14.11 -9.83 -16.01
C GLN A 178 -13.82 -9.06 -17.31
N GLY A 179 -13.07 -9.69 -18.22
CA GLY A 179 -12.78 -9.18 -19.55
C GLY A 179 -14.01 -9.03 -20.44
N GLY A 180 -13.91 -8.15 -21.43
CA GLY A 180 -14.95 -7.88 -22.40
C GLY A 180 -15.27 -9.11 -23.24
N THR A 181 -16.51 -9.57 -23.17
CA THR A 181 -17.04 -10.74 -23.91
C THR A 181 -17.17 -10.49 -25.42
N VAL A 182 -17.71 -11.45 -26.19
CA VAL A 182 -17.56 -11.45 -27.65
C VAL A 182 -18.82 -11.08 -28.43
N ILE A 183 -18.73 -10.01 -29.23
CA ILE A 183 -19.63 -9.81 -30.37
C ILE A 183 -19.45 -10.92 -31.41
N ASN A 184 -20.52 -11.69 -31.67
CA ASN A 184 -20.58 -12.82 -32.61
C ASN A 184 -19.88 -14.13 -32.17
N ASN A 185 -19.78 -14.40 -30.86
CA ASN A 185 -19.56 -15.75 -30.30
C ASN A 185 -18.27 -16.48 -30.73
N SER A 186 -17.17 -15.77 -31.04
CA SER A 186 -15.85 -16.37 -31.31
C SER A 186 -14.90 -16.17 -30.12
N PRO A 187 -14.58 -17.21 -29.31
CA PRO A 187 -13.88 -17.03 -28.02
C PRO A 187 -12.45 -16.48 -28.11
N THR A 188 -11.88 -16.37 -29.31
CA THR A 188 -10.57 -15.74 -29.56
C THR A 188 -10.57 -14.21 -29.44
N LEU A 189 -11.74 -13.58 -29.29
CA LEU A 189 -11.93 -12.12 -29.43
C LEU A 189 -12.23 -11.39 -28.11
N ALA A 190 -12.27 -12.10 -26.98
CA ALA A 190 -12.51 -11.52 -25.67
C ALA A 190 -11.27 -10.77 -25.17
N GLY A 191 -11.47 -9.68 -24.41
CA GLY A 191 -10.40 -9.09 -23.61
C GLY A 191 -10.06 -9.96 -22.39
N GLU A 192 -8.90 -9.75 -21.80
CA GLU A 192 -8.44 -10.53 -20.63
C GLU A 192 -9.14 -10.07 -19.34
N ASP A 193 -9.32 -10.99 -18.39
CA ASP A 193 -9.73 -10.64 -17.02
C ASP A 193 -8.64 -9.80 -16.33
N GLY A 194 -9.04 -8.87 -15.47
CA GLY A 194 -8.12 -8.21 -14.54
C GLY A 194 -7.69 -9.15 -13.42
N GLU A 195 -6.49 -8.93 -12.88
CA GLU A 195 -6.00 -9.69 -11.73
C GLU A 195 -6.67 -9.23 -10.43
N ALA A 196 -6.72 -10.15 -9.45
CA ALA A 196 -7.15 -9.80 -8.10
C ALA A 196 -6.07 -8.99 -7.36
N GLY A 197 -6.49 -8.04 -6.54
CA GLY A 197 -5.61 -7.37 -5.59
C GLY A 197 -5.21 -8.29 -4.42
N THR A 198 -4.13 -7.90 -3.75
CA THR A 198 -3.49 -8.65 -2.67
C THR A 198 -3.29 -7.72 -1.46
N PRO A 199 -2.80 -8.21 -0.30
CA PRO A 199 -2.27 -7.31 0.74
C PRO A 199 -1.24 -6.34 0.16
N ASP A 200 -1.29 -5.09 0.62
CA ASP A 200 -0.51 -3.92 0.17
C ASP A 200 -0.68 -3.50 -1.31
N SER A 201 -0.94 -4.41 -2.26
CA SER A 201 -0.84 -4.18 -3.71
C SER A 201 -2.13 -4.47 -4.49
N GLY A 202 -2.54 -3.56 -5.37
CA GLY A 202 -3.66 -3.76 -6.29
C GLY A 202 -3.29 -4.61 -7.51
N GLY A 203 -4.28 -5.30 -8.08
CA GLY A 203 -4.10 -6.20 -9.23
C GLY A 203 -3.86 -5.47 -10.55
N ALA A 204 -3.20 -6.12 -11.52
CA ALA A 204 -3.07 -5.58 -12.86
C ALA A 204 -4.41 -5.57 -13.62
N GLY A 205 -4.66 -4.56 -14.45
CA GLY A 205 -5.79 -4.53 -15.38
C GLY A 205 -5.56 -5.47 -16.57
N GLY A 206 -6.62 -6.08 -17.08
CA GLY A 206 -6.56 -7.03 -18.20
C GLY A 206 -6.26 -6.34 -19.54
N ALA A 207 -5.55 -7.02 -20.44
CA ALA A 207 -5.28 -6.50 -21.78
C ALA A 207 -6.53 -6.51 -22.67
N GLY A 208 -6.71 -5.43 -23.43
CA GLY A 208 -7.76 -5.34 -24.44
C GLY A 208 -7.37 -6.08 -25.72
N ASN A 209 -8.31 -6.79 -26.35
CA ASN A 209 -8.04 -7.67 -27.49
C ASN A 209 -8.44 -7.03 -28.83
N ALA A 210 -7.57 -7.16 -29.84
CA ALA A 210 -7.76 -6.58 -31.16
C ALA A 210 -8.13 -7.64 -32.19
N ASP A 211 -9.31 -7.47 -32.78
CA ASP A 211 -9.60 -8.00 -34.10
C ASP A 211 -10.50 -7.04 -34.89
N ILE A 212 -10.66 -7.33 -36.17
CA ILE A 212 -11.45 -6.56 -37.14
C ILE A 212 -12.91 -6.98 -37.01
N ALA A 213 -13.74 -6.13 -36.40
CA ALA A 213 -15.19 -6.27 -36.56
C ALA A 213 -15.57 -6.09 -38.05
N PRO A 214 -16.57 -6.80 -38.59
CA PRO A 214 -17.00 -6.64 -39.99
C PRO A 214 -17.42 -5.22 -40.40
N SER A 215 -17.64 -4.33 -39.43
CA SER A 215 -17.86 -2.88 -39.57
C SER A 215 -16.59 -2.06 -39.85
N GLY A 216 -15.39 -2.66 -39.80
CA GLY A 216 -14.10 -1.98 -39.96
C GLY A 216 -13.57 -1.33 -38.67
N THR A 217 -14.29 -1.41 -37.55
CA THR A 217 -13.78 -0.96 -36.24
C THR A 217 -12.87 -2.02 -35.62
N THR A 218 -11.68 -1.61 -35.21
CA THR A 218 -10.67 -2.49 -34.60
C THR A 218 -10.41 -2.19 -33.13
N GLY A 219 -9.84 -3.19 -32.45
CA GLY A 219 -9.13 -3.01 -31.18
C GLY A 219 -9.96 -3.15 -29.91
N GLY A 220 -9.28 -3.37 -28.79
CA GLY A 220 -9.83 -3.44 -27.43
C GLY A 220 -9.00 -2.57 -26.49
N ALA A 221 -9.65 -1.84 -25.58
CA ALA A 221 -8.94 -0.96 -24.65
C ALA A 221 -8.48 -1.69 -23.38
N GLY A 222 -7.43 -1.20 -22.72
CA GLY A 222 -6.92 -1.81 -21.49
C GLY A 222 -7.80 -1.53 -20.26
N GLY A 223 -7.88 -2.50 -19.35
CA GLY A 223 -8.52 -2.31 -18.03
C GLY A 223 -7.63 -1.52 -17.06
N GLY A 224 -8.23 -0.78 -16.14
CA GLY A 224 -7.51 0.01 -15.14
C GLY A 224 -6.89 -0.86 -14.03
N GLY A 225 -5.68 -0.52 -13.58
CA GLY A 225 -5.00 -1.22 -12.49
C GLY A 225 -5.61 -0.90 -11.11
N GLY A 226 -5.65 -1.88 -10.20
CA GLY A 226 -6.20 -1.70 -8.85
C GLY A 226 -5.34 -0.76 -7.98
N GLY A 227 -5.99 0.02 -7.11
CA GLY A 227 -5.30 0.88 -6.14
C GLY A 227 -4.67 0.09 -5.00
N GLY A 228 -3.49 0.50 -4.53
CA GLY A 228 -2.83 -0.11 -3.37
C GLY A 228 -3.56 0.22 -2.06
N GLY A 229 -3.45 -0.64 -1.04
CA GLY A 229 -4.18 -0.46 0.22
C GLY A 229 -3.88 -1.57 1.21
N ALA A 230 -4.51 -1.55 2.39
CA ALA A 230 -4.38 -2.63 3.38
C ALA A 230 -4.71 -4.01 2.77
N ILE A 231 -5.72 -4.02 1.90
CA ILE A 231 -5.84 -4.90 0.74
C ILE A 231 -5.97 -3.97 -0.49
N GLY A 232 -5.21 -4.21 -1.55
CA GLY A 232 -5.36 -3.47 -2.80
C GLY A 232 -6.65 -3.86 -3.54
N GLY A 233 -7.15 -2.99 -4.42
CA GLY A 233 -8.29 -3.32 -5.29
C GLY A 233 -7.92 -4.29 -6.42
N GLY A 234 -8.91 -4.95 -7.02
CA GLY A 234 -8.70 -5.71 -8.25
C GLY A 234 -8.46 -4.81 -9.46
N GLY A 235 -7.76 -5.30 -10.47
CA GLY A 235 -7.73 -4.65 -11.79
C GLY A 235 -9.06 -4.82 -12.52
N GLY A 236 -9.42 -3.89 -13.39
CA GLY A 236 -10.55 -4.04 -14.32
C GLY A 236 -10.21 -4.92 -15.51
N GLY A 237 -11.22 -5.52 -16.15
CA GLY A 237 -11.03 -6.34 -17.35
C GLY A 237 -10.64 -5.51 -18.58
N GLY A 238 -9.95 -6.12 -19.54
CA GLY A 238 -9.68 -5.52 -20.84
C GLY A 238 -10.90 -5.59 -21.76
N GLY A 239 -11.10 -4.60 -22.62
CA GLY A 239 -12.20 -4.56 -23.58
C GLY A 239 -12.01 -5.52 -24.77
N GLY A 240 -13.10 -6.09 -25.26
CA GLY A 240 -13.12 -6.92 -26.47
C GLY A 240 -13.89 -6.25 -27.62
N GLY A 241 -13.38 -6.31 -28.85
CA GLY A 241 -14.16 -6.01 -30.06
C GLY A 241 -14.78 -4.61 -30.14
N ALA A 242 -13.96 -3.56 -30.09
CA ALA A 242 -14.33 -2.14 -30.18
C ALA A 242 -15.03 -1.51 -28.96
N ASN A 243 -15.03 -2.19 -27.82
CA ASN A 243 -15.53 -1.70 -26.53
C ASN A 243 -14.42 -1.03 -25.67
N SER A 244 -14.76 -0.59 -24.45
CA SER A 244 -13.81 -0.01 -23.47
C SER A 244 -13.38 -1.04 -22.41
N GLY A 245 -12.44 -0.67 -21.54
CA GLY A 245 -12.01 -1.51 -20.41
C GLY A 245 -12.91 -1.33 -19.18
N GLY A 246 -12.70 -2.15 -18.15
CA GLY A 246 -13.21 -1.89 -16.81
C GLY A 246 -12.26 -1.02 -16.00
N GLY A 247 -12.78 -0.22 -15.06
CA GLY A 247 -11.95 0.56 -14.13
C GLY A 247 -11.29 -0.34 -13.08
N GLY A 248 -10.12 0.06 -12.57
CA GLY A 248 -9.52 -0.62 -11.41
C GLY A 248 -10.28 -0.32 -10.12
N GLY A 249 -10.38 -1.28 -9.20
CA GLY A 249 -10.95 -1.08 -7.87
C GLY A 249 -10.03 -0.26 -6.96
N GLY A 250 -10.61 0.46 -6.00
CA GLY A 250 -9.86 1.21 -4.99
C GLY A 250 -9.31 0.31 -3.87
N GLY A 251 -8.15 0.67 -3.33
CA GLY A 251 -7.56 0.00 -2.17
C GLY A 251 -8.26 0.35 -0.86
N SER A 252 -8.29 -0.62 0.06
CA SER A 252 -8.86 -0.43 1.41
C SER A 252 -7.88 0.26 2.36
N SER A 253 -8.41 0.79 3.46
CA SER A 253 -7.66 1.59 4.43
C SER A 253 -7.79 1.02 5.85
N ILE A 254 -6.73 1.13 6.63
CA ILE A 254 -6.70 0.73 8.04
C ILE A 254 -6.15 1.86 8.91
N GLY A 255 -6.60 1.89 10.16
CA GLY A 255 -6.12 2.80 11.20
C GLY A 255 -6.49 2.23 12.58
N PRO A 256 -5.90 2.76 13.67
CA PRO A 256 -6.24 2.33 15.02
C PRO A 256 -7.70 2.64 15.38
N THR A 257 -8.21 2.00 16.44
CA THR A 257 -9.54 2.25 17.00
C THR A 257 -9.80 3.74 17.22
N GLY A 258 -10.92 4.24 16.71
CA GLY A 258 -11.27 5.67 16.75
C GLY A 258 -10.81 6.50 15.54
N SER A 259 -10.12 5.89 14.56
CA SER A 259 -9.83 6.55 13.28
C SER A 259 -11.12 6.79 12.48
N THR A 260 -11.20 7.94 11.82
CA THR A 260 -12.20 8.22 10.78
C THR A 260 -11.61 8.01 9.39
N PHE A 261 -12.49 7.76 8.43
CA PHE A 261 -12.16 7.39 7.06
C PHE A 261 -13.01 8.22 6.11
N SER A 262 -12.44 8.61 4.97
CA SER A 262 -13.19 9.25 3.87
C SER A 262 -12.72 8.67 2.55
N ASP A 263 -13.67 8.19 1.75
CA ASP A 263 -13.38 7.60 0.45
C ASP A 263 -13.16 8.74 -0.58
N GLY A 264 -12.16 8.60 -1.45
CA GLY A 264 -11.93 9.52 -2.57
C GLY A 264 -11.59 10.98 -2.18
N ALA A 265 -10.91 11.17 -1.06
CA ALA A 265 -10.57 12.49 -0.52
C ALA A 265 -9.41 13.22 -1.25
N ARG A 266 -8.56 12.50 -1.99
CA ARG A 266 -7.26 13.02 -2.47
C ARG A 266 -7.03 12.87 -3.97
N SER A 267 -6.71 14.00 -4.61
CA SER A 267 -6.15 14.06 -5.96
C SER A 267 -4.62 14.24 -5.96
N GLY A 268 -4.00 13.86 -7.08
CA GLY A 268 -2.56 13.80 -7.25
C GLY A 268 -1.87 12.72 -6.40
N ASN A 269 -0.60 12.95 -6.09
CA ASN A 269 0.14 12.17 -5.10
C ASN A 269 -0.50 12.28 -3.71
N GLY A 270 -0.30 11.25 -2.90
CA GLY A 270 -0.72 11.22 -1.51
C GLY A 270 -0.03 12.28 -0.64
N GLN A 271 -0.44 12.35 0.62
CA GLN A 271 0.15 13.22 1.64
C GLN A 271 0.02 12.57 3.02
N ILE A 272 0.98 12.81 3.92
CA ILE A 272 0.83 12.48 5.34
C ILE A 272 1.18 13.73 6.16
N THR A 273 0.27 14.18 7.01
CA THR A 273 0.47 15.32 7.91
C THR A 273 0.30 14.90 9.36
N PHE A 274 1.30 15.21 10.17
CA PHE A 274 1.26 15.11 11.63
C PHE A 274 1.02 16.50 12.22
N SER A 275 0.07 16.62 13.14
CA SER A 275 -0.23 17.86 13.87
C SER A 275 -0.19 17.60 15.38
N TYR A 276 0.47 18.49 16.13
CA TYR A 276 0.75 18.28 17.56
C TYR A 276 1.01 19.60 18.30
N THR A 277 0.77 19.61 19.61
CA THR A 277 1.09 20.74 20.50
C THR A 277 2.11 20.28 21.56
N PRO A 278 3.32 20.85 21.62
CA PRO A 278 4.29 20.51 22.67
C PRO A 278 3.75 20.84 24.08
N GLY A 279 3.91 19.92 25.02
CA GLY A 279 3.45 20.05 26.41
C GLY A 279 2.01 19.61 26.64
N GLU A 280 1.17 19.46 25.60
CA GLU A 280 -0.19 18.93 25.76
C GLU A 280 -0.23 17.40 25.78
N GLY A 281 -1.15 16.85 26.57
CA GLY A 281 -1.40 15.40 26.66
C GLY A 281 -0.34 14.59 27.41
N CYS A 282 0.86 15.14 27.66
CA CYS A 282 1.81 14.55 28.58
C CYS A 282 1.34 14.76 30.03
N SER A 283 0.96 13.67 30.71
CA SER A 283 0.71 13.70 32.16
C SER A 283 2.01 14.04 32.89
N SER A 284 2.20 15.33 33.20
CA SER A 284 3.31 15.76 34.04
C SER A 284 3.26 14.99 35.36
N PRO A 285 4.33 14.29 35.78
CA PRO A 285 4.39 13.75 37.13
C PRO A 285 4.31 14.95 38.08
N SER A 286 3.21 15.06 38.82
CA SER A 286 3.00 16.15 39.76
C SER A 286 4.23 16.28 40.65
N PRO A 287 4.90 17.44 40.70
CA PRO A 287 6.10 17.59 41.50
C PRO A 287 5.70 17.47 42.96
N THR A 288 5.84 16.27 43.52
CA THR A 288 5.87 16.04 44.96
C THR A 288 7.05 16.82 45.48
N ASN A 289 6.77 18.05 45.91
CA ASN A 289 7.72 18.97 46.52
C ASN A 289 8.05 18.46 47.93
N SER A 290 8.76 17.33 47.97
CA SER A 290 9.29 16.69 49.15
C SER A 290 10.41 17.56 49.70
N THR A 291 10.02 18.62 50.42
CA THR A 291 10.92 19.55 51.09
C THR A 291 11.93 18.74 51.92
N PRO A 292 13.25 18.86 51.68
CA PRO A 292 14.23 18.14 52.46
C PRO A 292 14.33 18.78 53.85
N THR A 293 13.50 18.29 54.78
CA THR A 293 13.59 18.64 56.20
C THR A 293 14.94 18.17 56.73
N ALA A 294 15.89 19.09 56.87
CA ALA A 294 17.21 18.81 57.40
C ALA A 294 17.09 18.36 58.87
N SER A 295 17.36 17.07 59.11
CA SER A 295 17.44 16.51 60.46
C SER A 295 18.86 16.73 61.00
N PRO A 296 19.04 17.38 62.17
CA PRO A 296 20.36 17.61 62.75
C PRO A 296 20.98 16.30 63.26
N THR A 297 22.31 16.23 63.23
CA THR A 297 23.07 14.98 63.31
C THR A 297 23.33 14.49 64.74
N ASN A 298 23.56 13.17 64.84
CA ASN A 298 24.47 12.48 65.77
C ASN A 298 23.97 12.04 67.16
N ALA A 299 23.78 10.71 67.32
CA ALA A 299 24.39 9.94 68.43
C ALA A 299 24.40 8.41 68.14
N THR A 300 25.60 7.84 68.08
CA THR A 300 26.05 6.48 68.49
C THR A 300 25.06 5.31 68.66
N PRO A 301 25.39 4.15 68.06
CA PRO A 301 25.25 2.85 68.72
C PRO A 301 26.60 2.12 68.91
N THR A 302 26.80 1.57 70.11
CA THR A 302 27.91 0.65 70.49
C THR A 302 27.40 -0.80 70.43
N PRO A 303 28.19 -1.81 70.02
CA PRO A 303 27.64 -3.04 69.46
C PRO A 303 27.31 -4.15 70.48
N THR A 304 26.41 -5.05 70.06
CA THR A 304 26.21 -6.38 70.67
C THR A 304 26.09 -7.43 69.56
N SER A 305 26.76 -8.57 69.72
CA SER A 305 26.84 -9.67 68.76
C SER A 305 26.44 -11.01 69.40
N THR A 306 25.80 -11.94 68.66
CA THR A 306 26.04 -13.40 68.76
C THR A 306 25.24 -14.23 67.72
N SER A 307 25.89 -15.27 67.15
CA SER A 307 25.37 -16.62 66.75
C SER A 307 24.09 -16.79 65.87
N THR A 308 23.98 -17.74 64.92
CA THR A 308 24.87 -18.79 64.34
C THR A 308 24.25 -19.38 63.03
N PRO A 309 25.03 -20.07 62.14
CA PRO A 309 24.57 -20.70 60.89
C PRO A 309 24.15 -22.20 61.08
N PRO A 310 23.51 -22.92 60.12
CA PRO A 310 24.05 -23.41 58.81
C PRO A 310 22.99 -23.35 57.66
N SER A 311 22.98 -24.05 56.50
CA SER A 311 23.84 -25.07 55.83
C SER A 311 23.57 -25.10 54.29
N PRO A 312 24.45 -25.66 53.41
CA PRO A 312 24.25 -25.67 51.94
C PRO A 312 24.03 -27.05 51.26
N GLY A 313 23.50 -27.04 50.03
CA GLY A 313 23.54 -28.15 49.04
C GLY A 313 22.25 -28.97 48.85
N PRO A 314 22.15 -29.88 47.85
CA PRO A 314 23.21 -30.33 46.93
C PRO A 314 22.89 -30.19 45.40
N THR A 315 23.85 -30.58 44.56
CA THR A 315 23.81 -30.62 43.09
C THR A 315 23.69 -32.05 42.52
N THR A 316 22.98 -32.25 41.40
CA THR A 316 23.14 -33.35 40.38
C THR A 316 22.09 -33.19 39.26
N SER A 317 22.22 -33.68 38.03
CA SER A 317 23.36 -34.04 37.14
C SER A 317 22.80 -34.45 35.75
N VAL A 318 23.53 -34.24 34.66
CA VAL A 318 23.09 -34.59 33.28
C VAL A 318 23.41 -36.06 32.94
N PRO A 319 22.55 -36.73 32.15
CA PRO A 319 23.04 -37.59 31.07
C PRO A 319 22.29 -37.40 29.73
N THR A 320 22.87 -37.94 28.65
CA THR A 320 22.50 -37.78 27.24
C THR A 320 21.58 -38.89 26.69
N GLY A 321 20.74 -38.60 25.68
CA GLY A 321 20.10 -39.67 24.89
C GLY A 321 19.15 -39.21 23.76
N GLY A 322 19.15 -39.97 22.66
CA GLY A 322 18.25 -39.90 21.50
C GLY A 322 18.75 -40.85 20.38
N PRO A 323 18.08 -41.00 19.22
CA PRO A 323 16.76 -40.50 18.83
C PRO A 323 15.76 -41.60 18.38
N SER A 324 14.47 -41.29 18.40
CA SER A 324 13.34 -41.97 17.69
C SER A 324 12.08 -41.09 17.87
N GLY A 325 11.08 -41.04 16.99
CA GLY A 325 10.84 -41.79 15.76
C GLY A 325 9.33 -42.04 15.62
N GLY A 326 8.59 -41.17 14.92
CA GLY A 326 7.11 -41.25 14.85
C GLY A 326 6.51 -40.25 13.85
N GLN A 327 5.79 -40.79 12.86
CA GLN A 327 5.29 -40.08 11.68
C GLN A 327 4.28 -38.95 12.00
N LEU A 328 4.44 -37.80 11.33
CA LEU A 328 3.29 -37.05 10.81
C LEU A 328 2.96 -37.60 9.41
N ALA A 329 1.67 -37.68 9.08
CA ALA A 329 1.24 -38.19 7.79
C ALA A 329 1.38 -37.13 6.68
N ASP A 330 1.94 -37.53 5.54
CA ASP A 330 2.02 -36.73 4.32
C ASP A 330 0.96 -37.20 3.32
N THR A 331 0.17 -36.26 2.79
CA THR A 331 -0.50 -36.39 1.50
C THR A 331 -0.36 -35.07 0.73
N GLY A 332 0.78 -34.91 0.05
CA GLY A 332 1.05 -33.83 -0.90
C GLY A 332 0.13 -33.84 -2.15
N SER A 333 0.57 -33.39 -3.33
CA SER A 333 1.92 -33.01 -3.77
C SER A 333 1.77 -31.92 -4.83
N SER A 334 2.37 -30.74 -4.67
CA SER A 334 3.73 -30.39 -5.10
C SER A 334 4.02 -30.60 -6.60
N SER A 335 4.45 -29.53 -7.28
CA SER A 335 5.52 -29.58 -8.29
C SER A 335 6.07 -28.18 -8.55
N ALA A 336 7.22 -27.87 -7.94
CA ALA A 336 7.98 -26.65 -8.20
C ALA A 336 9.15 -26.92 -9.17
N ARG A 337 9.66 -25.86 -9.80
CA ARG A 337 10.64 -25.92 -10.89
C ARG A 337 12.06 -26.26 -10.38
N PRO A 338 12.85 -27.09 -11.09
CA PRO A 338 14.29 -27.20 -10.84
C PRO A 338 15.07 -26.03 -11.45
N LEU A 339 16.08 -25.55 -10.71
CA LEU A 339 17.18 -24.75 -11.23
C LEU A 339 18.29 -25.69 -11.74
N LEU A 340 19.05 -25.29 -12.76
CA LEU A 340 20.20 -26.05 -13.23
C LEU A 340 21.43 -25.15 -13.45
N PHE A 341 22.51 -25.47 -12.75
CA PHE A 341 23.86 -24.94 -12.90
C PHE A 341 24.81 -26.14 -13.00
N GLY A 342 25.73 -26.19 -13.96
CA GLY A 342 26.70 -27.28 -14.04
C GLY A 342 27.41 -27.42 -15.39
N ALA A 343 28.64 -26.90 -15.44
CA ALA A 343 29.70 -27.04 -16.44
C ALA A 343 29.72 -28.27 -17.39
N GLY A 344 30.32 -28.08 -18.58
CA GLY A 344 31.53 -28.86 -18.88
C GLY A 344 31.71 -29.54 -20.24
N LEU A 345 32.26 -28.79 -21.21
CA LEU A 345 33.41 -29.18 -22.06
C LEU A 345 33.29 -30.22 -23.22
N LEU A 346 33.75 -29.77 -24.40
CA LEU A 346 34.58 -30.46 -25.43
C LEU A 346 33.97 -31.07 -26.73
N THR A 347 34.63 -30.69 -27.84
CA THR A 347 34.82 -31.42 -29.13
C THR A 347 33.65 -31.68 -30.10
N ALA A 348 33.37 -30.65 -30.91
CA ALA A 348 33.53 -30.65 -32.38
C ALA A 348 33.29 -31.94 -33.21
N LEU A 349 32.36 -31.82 -34.18
CA LEU A 349 32.66 -32.03 -35.59
C LEU A 349 31.78 -31.08 -36.44
N GLY A 350 32.25 -30.64 -37.60
CA GLY A 350 31.52 -29.70 -38.46
C GLY A 350 31.24 -30.27 -39.86
N LEU A 351 30.17 -29.79 -40.50
CA LEU A 351 29.99 -29.91 -41.94
C LEU A 351 29.24 -28.69 -42.48
N ALA A 352 29.89 -27.91 -43.34
CA ALA A 352 29.24 -26.88 -44.13
C ALA A 352 28.78 -27.48 -45.46
N ILE A 353 27.53 -27.22 -45.86
CA ILE A 353 27.05 -27.49 -47.22
C ILE A 353 26.56 -26.18 -47.82
N THR A 354 27.18 -25.79 -48.94
CA THR A 354 26.78 -24.65 -49.77
C THR A 354 26.74 -25.11 -51.22
N LEU A 355 25.55 -25.14 -51.80
CA LEU A 355 25.29 -25.23 -53.25
C LEU A 355 24.07 -24.34 -53.53
N VAL A 356 24.26 -23.13 -54.05
CA VAL A 356 24.50 -22.81 -55.48
C VAL A 356 23.26 -23.02 -56.35
N ARG A 357 22.35 -22.05 -56.26
CA ARG A 357 21.88 -21.21 -57.37
C ARG A 357 21.77 -21.88 -58.76
N ALA A 358 20.55 -22.21 -59.15
CA ALA A 358 20.11 -22.23 -60.55
C ALA A 358 18.82 -21.41 -60.67
N GLY A 359 18.65 -20.64 -61.75
CA GLY A 359 17.46 -19.82 -61.97
C GLY A 359 17.00 -19.90 -63.42
N HIS A 360 15.68 -19.95 -63.63
CA HIS A 360 15.07 -19.85 -64.95
C HIS A 360 13.93 -18.82 -64.97
N ARG A 361 13.54 -18.42 -66.19
CA ARG A 361 12.79 -17.18 -66.46
C ARG A 361 11.29 -17.44 -66.64
N ARG A 362 10.50 -16.38 -66.39
CA ARG A 362 9.22 -16.00 -67.02
C ARG A 362 8.37 -17.11 -67.67
N ALA A 363 7.14 -17.26 -67.17
CA ALA A 363 5.97 -17.47 -68.01
C ALA A 363 4.89 -16.43 -67.64
N THR A 364 4.14 -15.94 -68.63
CA THR A 364 3.09 -14.92 -68.46
C THR A 364 1.73 -15.48 -68.85
N SER A 365 0.71 -15.26 -68.03
CA SER A 365 -0.68 -15.26 -68.48
C SER A 365 -1.55 -14.33 -67.64
N ARG A 366 -2.07 -13.25 -68.24
CA ARG A 366 -3.25 -12.55 -67.72
C ARG A 366 -4.45 -13.46 -67.92
N GLY A 367 -5.27 -13.63 -66.89
CA GLY A 367 -6.56 -14.32 -66.97
C GLY A 367 -7.67 -13.44 -66.40
N ARG A 368 -8.02 -12.37 -67.10
CA ARG A 368 -9.20 -11.57 -66.78
C ARG A 368 -10.43 -12.37 -67.18
N ARG A 369 -11.44 -12.47 -66.31
CA ARG A 369 -12.81 -12.76 -66.70
C ARG A 369 -13.68 -11.61 -66.24
N ASP A 370 -14.56 -11.21 -67.13
CA ASP A 370 -15.80 -10.52 -66.82
C ASP A 370 -16.89 -11.60 -66.65
#